data_AF-A0A944NSC6-F1
#
_entry.id   AF-A0A944NSC6-F1
#
_cell.length_a   1.000
_cell.length_b   1.000
_cell.length_c   1.000
_cell.angle_alpha   90.00
_cell.angle_beta   90.00
_cell.angle_gamma   90.00
#
_symmetry.space_group_name_H-M   'P 1'
#
loop_
_entity.id
_entity.type
_entity.pdbx_description
1 polymer ?
#
loop_
_entity_poly.entity_id
_entity_poly.type
_entity_poly.pdbx_seq_one_letter_code
_entity_poly.pdbx_strand_id
1 'polypeptide(L)'
;MRTALSLARRGLGSVWPNPAVGCVLVREDLGHRIVGRGWTQDGGRPHAETEALGRAGELARGATAYVSLEPCNHQGETGACSEALINAGVKRCVIATEDSDPRVSGGGVKRLQNAGVETLTGICQKEALYLNVGFLMRVTEGRPMFTLKTATTLDGRVATVRGNSKWITGAGARAFAHGLRADHDAILIGIGTALADNPSLTCRLPGMEDRSPVRIVADSALRLAPDSLL
;
A
#
# COMPACT_ATOMS: atom_id res chain seq x y z
N MET A 1 1.36 -5.69 15.83
CA MET A 1 1.41 -4.54 14.91
C MET A 1 2.34 -4.71 13.70
N ARG A 2 3.66 -4.94 13.88
CA ARG A 2 4.59 -5.09 12.72
C ARG A 2 4.15 -6.14 11.68
N THR A 3 3.55 -7.25 12.12
CA THR A 3 2.93 -8.24 11.22
C THR A 3 1.81 -7.66 10.38
N ALA A 4 0.95 -6.82 10.95
CA ALA A 4 -0.11 -6.12 10.21
C ALA A 4 0.49 -5.17 9.16
N LEU A 5 1.52 -4.39 9.51
CA LEU A 5 2.24 -3.54 8.55
C LEU A 5 2.90 -4.35 7.41
N SER A 6 3.46 -5.51 7.72
CA SER A 6 4.02 -6.40 6.69
C SER A 6 2.95 -6.96 5.74
N LEU A 7 1.73 -7.18 6.23
CA LEU A 7 0.60 -7.58 5.39
C LEU A 7 0.11 -6.41 4.55
N ALA A 8 0.00 -5.21 5.16
CA ALA A 8 -0.40 -3.98 4.49
C ALA A 8 0.47 -3.71 3.25
N ARG A 9 1.80 -3.85 3.37
CA ARG A 9 2.75 -3.62 2.28
C ARG A 9 2.45 -4.43 1.01
N ARG A 10 1.73 -5.56 1.12
CA ARG A 10 1.35 -6.38 -0.04
C ARG A 10 0.41 -5.65 -1.01
N GLY A 11 -0.36 -4.68 -0.52
CA GLY A 11 -1.31 -3.90 -1.33
C GLY A 11 -0.71 -2.66 -2.00
N LEU A 12 0.57 -2.32 -1.79
CA LEU A 12 1.15 -1.15 -2.46
C LEU A 12 1.08 -1.31 -3.99
N GLY A 13 0.73 -0.24 -4.71
CA GLY A 13 0.59 -0.25 -6.17
C GLY A 13 -0.62 -1.02 -6.71
N SER A 14 -1.49 -1.58 -5.87
CA SER A 14 -2.64 -2.42 -6.29
C SER A 14 -3.98 -2.05 -5.65
N VAL A 15 -3.97 -1.31 -4.55
CA VAL A 15 -5.18 -1.00 -3.77
C VAL A 15 -5.68 0.43 -3.94
N TRP A 16 -5.06 1.23 -4.80
CA TRP A 16 -5.52 2.58 -5.13
C TRP A 16 -6.99 2.57 -5.59
N PRO A 17 -7.83 3.54 -5.20
CA PRO A 17 -7.52 4.78 -4.47
C PRO A 17 -7.46 4.64 -2.94
N ASN A 18 -7.69 3.43 -2.42
CA ASN A 18 -7.75 3.14 -0.99
C ASN A 18 -6.34 2.98 -0.39
N PRO A 19 -6.21 3.03 0.95
CA PRO A 19 -4.93 2.81 1.61
C PRO A 19 -4.56 1.32 1.67
N ALA A 20 -3.27 1.06 1.71
CA ALA A 20 -2.73 -0.25 2.01
C ALA A 20 -2.83 -0.48 3.53
N VAL A 21 -3.78 -1.33 3.94
CA VAL A 21 -4.05 -1.65 5.34
C VAL A 21 -3.79 -3.12 5.58
N GLY A 22 -3.33 -3.46 6.77
CA GLY A 22 -3.20 -4.82 7.27
C GLY A 22 -3.89 -4.95 8.61
N CYS A 23 -4.47 -6.13 8.84
CA CYS A 23 -5.16 -6.48 10.08
C CYS A 23 -4.74 -7.88 10.54
N VAL A 24 -4.50 -8.05 11.83
CA VAL A 24 -4.24 -9.35 12.45
C VAL A 24 -5.11 -9.47 13.70
N LEU A 25 -5.82 -10.60 13.84
CA LEU A 25 -6.60 -10.94 15.02
C LEU A 25 -5.84 -11.96 15.86
N VAL A 26 -5.66 -11.67 17.15
CA VAL A 26 -4.90 -12.49 18.08
C VAL A 26 -5.79 -12.91 19.25
N ARG A 27 -5.78 -14.21 19.59
CA ARG A 27 -6.40 -14.75 20.79
C ARG A 27 -5.36 -14.95 21.87
N GLU A 28 -5.36 -14.05 22.84
CA GLU A 28 -4.43 -14.05 23.97
C GLU A 28 -4.66 -15.25 24.89
N ASP A 29 -5.92 -15.59 25.13
CA ASP A 29 -6.36 -16.76 25.91
C ASP A 29 -6.07 -18.12 25.24
N LEU A 30 -5.73 -18.12 23.95
CA LEU A 30 -5.28 -19.31 23.20
C LEU A 30 -3.76 -19.31 22.98
N GLY A 31 -3.00 -18.82 23.97
CA GLY A 31 -1.54 -18.78 23.92
C GLY A 31 -1.00 -17.72 22.95
N HIS A 32 -1.68 -16.57 22.84
CA HIS A 32 -1.31 -15.47 21.93
C HIS A 32 -1.27 -15.86 20.45
N ARG A 33 -2.21 -16.71 20.02
CA ARG A 33 -2.26 -17.24 18.66
C ARG A 33 -2.90 -16.25 17.69
N ILE A 34 -2.30 -16.09 16.50
CA ILE A 34 -2.95 -15.42 15.37
C ILE A 34 -4.07 -16.34 14.85
N VAL A 35 -5.31 -15.85 14.90
CA VAL A 35 -6.50 -16.58 14.43
C VAL A 35 -7.04 -16.03 13.11
N GLY A 36 -6.70 -14.80 12.75
CA GLY A 36 -7.08 -14.17 11.49
C GLY A 36 -6.02 -13.19 11.00
N ARG A 37 -5.88 -13.06 9.69
CA ARG A 37 -4.95 -12.10 9.07
C ARG A 37 -5.51 -11.61 7.74
N GLY A 38 -5.45 -10.32 7.48
CA GLY A 38 -5.95 -9.72 6.25
C GLY A 38 -5.13 -8.52 5.83
N TRP A 39 -5.25 -8.17 4.55
CA TRP A 39 -4.77 -6.92 3.98
C TRP A 39 -5.82 -6.40 3.01
N THR A 40 -5.80 -5.11 2.69
CA THR A 40 -6.67 -4.55 1.64
C THR A 40 -6.39 -5.29 0.33
N GLN A 41 -7.42 -5.85 -0.30
CA GLN A 41 -7.26 -6.57 -1.57
C GLN A 41 -7.22 -5.61 -2.76
N ASP A 42 -6.75 -6.13 -3.90
CA ASP A 42 -6.60 -5.39 -5.16
C ASP A 42 -7.88 -4.62 -5.53
N GLY A 43 -7.72 -3.40 -6.07
CA GLY A 43 -8.83 -2.47 -6.30
C GLY A 43 -9.36 -1.80 -5.02
N GLY A 44 -8.75 -2.08 -3.87
CA GLY A 44 -9.05 -1.41 -2.60
C GLY A 44 -10.11 -2.10 -1.75
N ARG A 45 -10.67 -3.24 -2.18
CA ARG A 45 -11.69 -4.01 -1.45
C ARG A 45 -11.54 -5.52 -1.71
N PRO A 46 -11.94 -6.39 -0.76
CA PRO A 46 -12.36 -6.08 0.61
C PRO A 46 -11.24 -5.48 1.46
N HIS A 47 -11.62 -4.82 2.55
CA HIS A 47 -10.68 -4.22 3.51
C HIS A 47 -9.98 -5.29 4.35
N ALA A 48 -8.84 -4.93 4.93
CA ALA A 48 -8.00 -5.82 5.71
C ALA A 48 -8.74 -6.47 6.89
N GLU A 49 -9.59 -5.72 7.59
CA GLU A 49 -10.36 -6.17 8.74
C GLU A 49 -11.42 -7.19 8.32
N THR A 50 -12.09 -6.97 7.18
CA THR A 50 -13.06 -7.91 6.63
C THR A 50 -12.39 -9.24 6.31
N GLU A 51 -11.23 -9.20 5.64
CA GLU A 51 -10.44 -10.39 5.35
C GLU A 51 -9.96 -11.12 6.61
N ALA A 52 -9.48 -10.36 7.61
CA ALA A 52 -9.01 -10.94 8.86
C ALA A 52 -10.14 -11.61 9.65
N LEU A 53 -11.30 -10.97 9.72
CA LEU A 53 -12.51 -11.49 10.37
C LEU A 53 -13.03 -12.74 9.67
N GLY A 54 -13.15 -12.71 8.33
CA GLY A 54 -13.59 -13.86 7.55
C GLY A 54 -12.72 -15.10 7.75
N ARG A 55 -11.39 -14.91 7.89
CA ARG A 55 -10.44 -16.00 8.16
C ARG A 55 -10.45 -16.47 9.61
N ALA A 56 -10.80 -15.60 10.56
CA ALA A 56 -10.91 -15.96 11.97
C ALA A 56 -12.21 -16.69 12.31
N GLY A 57 -13.32 -16.36 11.64
CA GLY A 57 -14.64 -16.87 11.99
C GLY A 57 -14.98 -16.61 13.47
N GLU A 58 -15.55 -17.61 14.14
CA GLU A 58 -15.93 -17.52 15.57
C GLU A 58 -14.74 -17.22 16.51
N LEU A 59 -13.51 -17.49 16.09
CA LEU A 59 -12.33 -17.19 16.89
C LEU A 59 -12.06 -15.69 17.01
N ALA A 60 -12.70 -14.84 16.21
CA ALA A 60 -12.64 -13.38 16.34
C ALA A 60 -13.24 -12.89 17.66
N ARG A 61 -14.22 -13.62 18.22
CA ARG A 61 -14.85 -13.25 19.50
C ARG A 61 -13.82 -13.30 20.63
N GLY A 62 -13.71 -12.20 21.35
CA GLY A 62 -12.74 -12.01 22.44
C GLY A 62 -11.31 -11.70 21.98
N ALA A 63 -11.05 -11.60 20.66
CA ALA A 63 -9.71 -11.34 20.14
C ALA A 63 -9.25 -9.89 20.34
N THR A 64 -7.94 -9.69 20.24
CA THR A 64 -7.29 -8.38 20.04
C THR A 64 -7.04 -8.19 18.54
N ALA A 65 -7.59 -7.15 17.95
CA ALA A 65 -7.30 -6.71 16.59
C ALA A 65 -6.08 -5.77 16.58
N TYR A 66 -5.14 -6.01 15.66
CA TYR A 66 -4.05 -5.08 15.34
C TYR A 66 -4.23 -4.57 13.92
N VAL A 67 -4.55 -3.30 13.76
CA VAL A 67 -4.87 -2.69 12.46
C VAL A 67 -3.91 -1.55 12.15
N SER A 68 -3.38 -1.50 10.94
CA SER A 68 -2.35 -0.51 10.56
C SER A 68 -2.88 0.90 10.27
N LEU A 69 -4.20 1.07 10.16
CA LEU A 69 -4.90 2.33 9.98
C LEU A 69 -6.23 2.26 10.76
N GLU A 70 -6.79 3.40 11.14
CA GLU A 70 -8.11 3.46 11.78
C GLU A 70 -9.18 2.74 10.95
N PRO A 71 -9.96 1.82 11.55
CA PRO A 71 -11.05 1.15 10.85
C PRO A 71 -12.11 2.14 10.35
N CYS A 72 -12.53 1.99 9.09
CA CYS A 72 -13.48 2.92 8.49
C CYS A 72 -14.83 2.94 9.23
N ASN A 73 -15.43 4.13 9.32
CA ASN A 73 -16.65 4.40 10.09
C ASN A 73 -17.88 4.76 9.24
N HIS A 74 -17.69 4.93 7.93
CA HIS A 74 -18.77 5.26 7.00
C HIS A 74 -19.36 3.99 6.38
N GLN A 75 -20.66 4.03 6.07
CA GLN A 75 -21.28 3.05 5.18
C GLN A 75 -20.92 3.41 3.74
N GLY A 76 -20.06 2.59 3.13
CA GLY A 76 -19.78 2.63 1.69
C GLY A 76 -20.52 1.50 0.99
N GLU A 77 -19.95 0.99 -0.11
CA GLU A 77 -20.43 -0.23 -0.78
C GLU A 77 -20.34 -1.48 0.12
N THR A 78 -19.38 -1.49 1.05
CA THR A 78 -19.30 -2.46 2.14
C THR A 78 -19.63 -1.79 3.46
N GLY A 79 -20.13 -2.57 4.44
CA GLY A 79 -20.35 -2.09 5.80
C GLY A 79 -19.09 -1.53 6.46
N ALA A 80 -19.26 -0.73 7.52
CA ALA A 80 -18.15 -0.11 8.23
C ALA A 80 -17.29 -1.16 8.94
N CYS A 81 -15.95 -1.07 8.80
CA CYS A 81 -15.03 -2.02 9.41
C CYS A 81 -15.06 -1.94 10.94
N SER A 82 -15.26 -0.74 11.51
CA SER A 82 -15.45 -0.58 12.95
C SER A 82 -16.67 -1.36 13.46
N GLU A 83 -17.78 -1.36 12.71
CA GLU A 83 -18.99 -2.12 13.03
C GLU A 83 -18.78 -3.63 12.88
N ALA A 84 -18.08 -4.06 11.83
CA ALA A 84 -17.74 -5.46 11.64
C ALA A 84 -16.91 -6.02 12.82
N LEU A 85 -15.94 -5.26 13.32
CA LEU A 85 -15.14 -5.64 14.50
C LEU A 85 -16.01 -5.74 15.77
N ILE A 86 -16.94 -4.79 15.97
CA ILE A 86 -17.89 -4.80 17.10
C ILE A 86 -18.78 -6.04 17.03
N ASN A 87 -19.41 -6.29 15.88
CA ASN A 87 -20.32 -7.41 15.69
C ASN A 87 -19.62 -8.77 15.83
N ALA A 88 -18.34 -8.85 15.47
CA ALA A 88 -17.52 -10.03 15.69
C ALA A 88 -17.14 -10.26 17.17
N GLY A 89 -17.44 -9.31 18.06
CA GLY A 89 -17.13 -9.40 19.48
C GLY A 89 -15.63 -9.26 19.78
N VAL A 90 -14.89 -8.48 18.98
CA VAL A 90 -13.49 -8.12 19.27
C VAL A 90 -13.44 -7.37 20.61
N LYS A 91 -12.57 -7.80 21.52
CA LYS A 91 -12.45 -7.21 22.86
C LYS A 91 -11.58 -5.96 22.88
N ARG A 92 -10.54 -5.95 22.04
CA ARG A 92 -9.51 -4.92 22.02
C ARG A 92 -9.07 -4.59 20.59
N CYS A 93 -8.83 -3.33 20.28
CA CYS A 93 -8.33 -2.88 19.00
C CYS A 93 -7.10 -1.96 19.17
N VAL A 94 -5.94 -2.44 18.71
CA VAL A 94 -4.69 -1.70 18.69
C VAL A 94 -4.46 -1.16 17.28
N ILE A 95 -4.38 0.17 17.15
CA ILE A 95 -4.39 0.90 15.89
C ILE A 95 -3.05 1.63 15.73
N ALA A 96 -2.42 1.53 14.56
CA ALA A 96 -1.12 2.16 14.37
C ALA A 96 -1.20 3.67 14.21
N THR A 97 -2.11 4.14 13.36
CA THR A 97 -2.36 5.56 13.11
C THR A 97 -3.83 5.79 12.90
N GLU A 98 -4.32 6.93 13.39
CA GLU A 98 -5.65 7.44 13.06
C GLU A 98 -5.72 7.86 11.59
N ASP A 99 -6.92 7.88 11.02
CA ASP A 99 -7.10 8.32 9.64
C ASP A 99 -6.93 9.84 9.57
N SER A 100 -6.14 10.30 8.61
CA SER A 100 -5.94 11.73 8.33
C SER A 100 -6.99 12.27 7.36
N ASP A 101 -7.81 11.40 6.77
CA ASP A 101 -8.97 11.81 5.98
C ASP A 101 -9.99 12.52 6.88
N PRO A 102 -10.29 13.81 6.64
CA PRO A 102 -11.23 14.58 7.47
C PRO A 102 -12.63 13.95 7.55
N ARG A 103 -12.99 13.10 6.59
CA ARG A 103 -14.29 12.40 6.55
C ARG A 103 -14.36 11.23 7.53
N VAL A 104 -13.21 10.72 7.99
CA VAL A 104 -13.09 9.49 8.79
C VAL A 104 -12.46 9.75 10.15
N SER A 105 -11.56 10.74 10.22
CA SER A 105 -10.66 10.99 11.35
C SER A 105 -11.34 10.90 12.72
N GLY A 106 -10.95 9.88 13.49
CA GLY A 106 -11.39 9.63 14.86
C GLY A 106 -12.81 9.05 15.00
N GLY A 107 -13.56 8.91 13.91
CA GLY A 107 -14.92 8.37 13.95
C GLY A 107 -14.94 6.87 14.24
N GLY A 108 -14.00 6.11 13.68
CA GLY A 108 -13.90 4.66 13.86
C GLY A 108 -13.44 4.31 15.26
N VAL A 109 -12.45 5.03 15.77
CA VAL A 109 -11.97 4.89 17.16
C VAL A 109 -13.10 5.16 18.16
N LYS A 110 -13.83 6.27 17.98
CA LYS A 110 -14.97 6.61 18.86
C LYS A 110 -16.06 5.55 18.82
N ARG A 111 -16.38 4.99 17.64
CA ARG A 111 -17.39 3.92 17.54
C ARG A 111 -16.99 2.69 18.33
N LEU A 112 -15.73 2.26 18.22
CA LEU A 112 -15.18 1.12 18.98
C LEU A 112 -15.26 1.38 20.50
N GLN A 113 -14.84 2.55 20.95
CA GLN A 113 -14.89 2.95 22.36
C GLN A 113 -16.32 2.96 22.92
N ASN A 114 -17.26 3.55 22.18
CA ASN A 114 -18.67 3.61 22.58
C ASN A 114 -19.33 2.23 22.67
N ALA A 115 -18.83 1.25 21.90
CA ALA A 115 -19.27 -0.14 21.98
C ALA A 115 -18.54 -0.97 23.06
N GLY A 116 -17.68 -0.35 23.86
CA GLY A 116 -16.94 -1.01 24.95
C GLY A 116 -15.70 -1.78 24.50
N VAL A 117 -15.23 -1.60 23.27
CA VAL A 117 -13.97 -2.19 22.79
C VAL A 117 -12.80 -1.37 23.34
N GLU A 118 -11.84 -2.02 23.99
CA GLU A 118 -10.62 -1.35 24.47
C GLU A 118 -9.79 -0.89 23.26
N THR A 119 -9.50 0.42 23.14
CA THR A 119 -8.73 0.96 22.02
C THR A 119 -7.39 1.54 22.45
N LEU A 120 -6.33 1.25 21.69
CA LEU A 120 -5.01 1.87 21.85
C LEU A 120 -4.49 2.35 20.49
N THR A 121 -4.16 3.63 20.36
CA THR A 121 -3.64 4.22 19.11
C THR A 121 -2.14 4.53 19.21
N GLY A 122 -1.48 4.78 18.07
CA GLY A 122 -0.09 5.27 18.01
C GLY A 122 1.00 4.19 18.00
N ILE A 123 0.65 2.91 17.97
CA ILE A 123 1.65 1.83 17.98
C ILE A 123 2.26 1.63 16.59
N CYS A 124 3.59 1.84 16.46
CA CYS A 124 4.28 1.84 15.16
C CYS A 124 3.71 2.89 14.17
N GLN A 125 3.28 4.04 14.71
CA GLN A 125 2.65 5.10 13.91
C GLN A 125 3.55 5.62 12.79
N LYS A 126 4.85 5.83 13.07
CA LYS A 126 5.80 6.34 12.06
C LYS A 126 5.90 5.41 10.86
N GLU A 127 5.96 4.10 11.11
CA GLU A 127 6.01 3.08 10.08
C GLU A 127 4.69 3.00 9.28
N ALA A 128 3.54 3.16 9.95
CA ALA A 128 2.24 3.19 9.29
C ALA A 128 2.06 4.41 8.37
N LEU A 129 2.47 5.60 8.84
CA LEU A 129 2.45 6.84 8.06
C LEU A 129 3.36 6.73 6.84
N TYR A 130 4.59 6.20 7.02
CA TYR A 130 5.51 6.02 5.91
C TYR A 130 4.98 5.02 4.86
N LEU A 131 4.36 3.92 5.30
CA LEU A 131 3.79 2.91 4.40
C LEU A 131 2.70 3.50 3.50
N ASN A 132 1.86 4.39 4.03
CA ASN A 132 0.75 5.00 3.30
C ASN A 132 1.05 6.43 2.82
N VAL A 133 2.31 6.85 2.72
CA VAL A 133 2.67 8.24 2.35
C VAL A 133 2.02 8.69 1.04
N GLY A 134 1.92 7.82 0.03
CA GLY A 134 1.26 8.13 -1.24
C GLY A 134 -0.24 8.40 -1.09
N PHE A 135 -0.94 7.56 -0.32
CA PHE A 135 -2.35 7.75 0.01
C PHE A 135 -2.57 9.04 0.81
N LEU A 136 -1.76 9.24 1.86
CA LEU A 136 -1.90 10.39 2.76
C LEU A 136 -1.67 11.70 2.01
N MET A 137 -0.59 11.83 1.24
CA MET A 137 -0.33 13.04 0.44
C MET A 137 -1.45 13.34 -0.56
N ARG A 138 -2.04 12.31 -1.19
CA ARG A 138 -3.19 12.50 -2.09
C ARG A 138 -4.39 13.07 -1.33
N VAL A 139 -4.67 12.57 -0.13
CA VAL A 139 -5.83 12.99 0.68
C VAL A 139 -5.61 14.38 1.31
N THR A 140 -4.43 14.64 1.85
CA THR A 140 -4.16 15.86 2.64
C THR A 140 -3.63 17.02 1.81
N GLU A 141 -2.88 16.73 0.74
CA GLU A 141 -2.22 17.75 -0.11
C GLU A 141 -2.74 17.76 -1.56
N GLY A 142 -3.61 16.83 -1.95
CA GLY A 142 -4.16 16.77 -3.31
C GLY A 142 -3.14 16.39 -4.39
N ARG A 143 -2.01 15.76 -4.01
CA ARG A 143 -0.94 15.36 -4.95
C ARG A 143 -0.34 14.00 -4.60
N PRO A 144 0.22 13.26 -5.57
CA PRO A 144 0.90 12.00 -5.28
C PRO A 144 2.25 12.22 -4.59
N MET A 145 2.73 11.17 -3.91
CA MET A 145 4.14 11.06 -3.53
C MET A 145 4.96 10.66 -4.77
N PHE A 146 6.17 11.21 -4.89
CA PHE A 146 7.10 10.86 -5.95
C PHE A 146 8.35 10.18 -5.40
N THR A 147 8.69 9.03 -5.98
CA THR A 147 10.02 8.41 -5.82
C THR A 147 10.85 8.69 -7.06
N LEU A 148 11.93 9.47 -6.92
CA LEU A 148 12.92 9.62 -7.98
C LEU A 148 13.90 8.44 -7.94
N LYS A 149 14.00 7.69 -9.03
CA LYS A 149 15.00 6.64 -9.20
C LYS A 149 15.99 7.03 -10.29
N THR A 150 17.28 6.94 -9.97
CA THR A 150 18.39 7.07 -10.94
C THR A 150 19.31 5.85 -10.91
N ALA A 151 20.14 5.70 -11.94
CA ALA A 151 21.25 4.75 -11.98
C ALA A 151 22.43 5.42 -12.67
N THR A 152 23.56 5.50 -11.97
CA THR A 152 24.75 6.21 -12.45
C THR A 152 26.00 5.36 -12.26
N THR A 153 27.06 5.73 -12.95
CA THR A 153 28.44 5.41 -12.57
C THR A 153 28.78 6.08 -11.24
N LEU A 154 29.95 5.72 -10.67
CA LEU A 154 30.44 6.31 -9.43
C LEU A 154 30.68 7.83 -9.55
N ASP A 155 31.07 8.30 -10.74
CA ASP A 155 31.24 9.73 -11.05
C ASP A 155 29.94 10.40 -11.55
N GLY A 156 28.78 9.78 -11.34
CA GLY A 156 27.47 10.41 -11.54
C GLY A 156 26.96 10.45 -12.98
N ARG A 157 27.47 9.61 -13.89
CA ARG A 157 27.06 9.57 -15.31
C ARG A 157 25.98 8.52 -15.56
N VAL A 158 24.97 8.86 -16.38
CA VAL A 158 23.87 7.96 -16.78
C VAL A 158 24.10 7.30 -18.15
N ALA A 159 25.07 7.80 -18.93
CA ALA A 159 25.50 7.27 -20.21
C ALA A 159 26.89 7.83 -20.56
N THR A 160 27.58 7.21 -21.52
CA THR A 160 28.76 7.79 -22.16
C THR A 160 28.39 8.95 -23.10
N VAL A 161 29.38 9.71 -23.58
CA VAL A 161 29.19 10.78 -24.59
C VAL A 161 28.57 10.29 -25.90
N ARG A 162 28.65 8.99 -26.19
CA ARG A 162 28.03 8.35 -27.36
C ARG A 162 26.63 7.78 -27.07
N GLY A 163 26.07 8.00 -25.88
CA GLY A 163 24.76 7.50 -25.47
C GLY A 163 24.74 6.06 -24.96
N ASN A 164 25.88 5.36 -24.90
CA ASN A 164 25.90 4.00 -24.34
C ASN A 164 25.57 4.03 -22.84
N SER A 165 24.41 3.45 -22.47
CA SER A 165 23.83 3.44 -21.12
C SER A 165 23.52 2.04 -20.59
N LYS A 166 23.59 1.02 -21.45
CA LYS A 166 23.16 -0.34 -21.10
C LYS A 166 24.09 -0.94 -20.05
N TRP A 167 23.48 -1.33 -18.94
CA TRP A 167 24.08 -2.13 -17.87
C TRP A 167 25.19 -1.44 -17.06
N ILE A 168 25.06 -0.13 -16.82
CA ILE A 168 25.83 0.57 -15.79
C ILE A 168 25.64 -0.09 -14.41
N THR A 169 24.41 -0.49 -14.09
CA THR A 169 24.07 -1.19 -12.85
C THR A 169 23.73 -2.66 -13.10
N GLY A 170 24.09 -3.53 -12.15
CA GLY A 170 23.91 -4.98 -12.23
C GLY A 170 22.47 -5.47 -12.03
N ALA A 171 22.27 -6.80 -12.13
CA ALA A 171 20.96 -7.43 -12.09
C ALA A 171 20.18 -7.14 -10.78
N GLY A 172 20.84 -7.16 -9.63
CA GLY A 172 20.20 -6.89 -8.33
C GLY A 172 19.59 -5.48 -8.26
N ALA A 173 20.30 -4.47 -8.76
CA ALA A 173 19.79 -3.09 -8.81
C ALA A 173 18.57 -2.95 -9.73
N ARG A 174 18.51 -3.75 -10.80
CA ARG A 174 17.37 -3.77 -11.72
C ARG A 174 16.18 -4.51 -11.14
N ALA A 175 16.42 -5.61 -10.41
CA ALA A 175 15.39 -6.29 -9.64
C ALA A 175 14.77 -5.36 -8.58
N PHE A 176 15.60 -4.58 -7.87
CA PHE A 176 15.12 -3.54 -6.96
C PHE A 176 14.23 -2.50 -7.68
N ALA A 177 14.63 -2.03 -8.87
CA ALA A 177 13.82 -1.11 -9.66
C ALA A 177 12.48 -1.73 -10.11
N HIS A 178 12.42 -3.05 -10.34
CA HIS A 178 11.15 -3.74 -10.57
C HIS A 178 10.29 -3.82 -9.31
N GLY A 179 10.89 -4.00 -8.13
CA GLY A 179 10.16 -3.90 -6.86
C GLY A 179 9.53 -2.52 -6.68
N LEU A 180 10.25 -1.44 -7.02
CA LEU A 180 9.68 -0.09 -7.02
C LEU A 180 8.50 0.02 -7.99
N ARG A 181 8.58 -0.56 -9.19
CA ARG A 181 7.45 -0.57 -10.14
C ARG A 181 6.22 -1.24 -9.56
N ALA A 182 6.39 -2.36 -8.85
CA ALA A 182 5.28 -3.09 -8.25
C ALA A 182 4.62 -2.35 -7.07
N ASP A 183 5.38 -1.53 -6.35
CA ASP A 183 4.91 -0.82 -5.16
C ASP A 183 4.35 0.59 -5.48
N HIS A 184 4.38 1.04 -6.73
CA HIS A 184 3.86 2.36 -7.14
C HIS A 184 2.67 2.21 -8.10
N ASP A 185 1.71 3.13 -8.02
CA ASP A 185 0.54 3.15 -8.90
C ASP A 185 0.91 3.53 -10.35
N ALA A 186 1.96 4.33 -10.52
CA ALA A 186 2.41 4.84 -11.82
C ALA A 186 3.94 4.94 -11.92
N ILE A 187 4.44 4.86 -13.16
CA ILE A 187 5.83 5.15 -13.54
C ILE A 187 5.85 6.24 -14.60
N LEU A 188 6.69 7.25 -14.40
CA LEU A 188 6.81 8.39 -15.30
C LEU A 188 8.21 8.46 -15.93
N ILE A 189 8.24 8.69 -17.24
CA ILE A 189 9.45 9.03 -17.98
C ILE A 189 9.20 10.22 -18.91
N GLY A 190 10.27 10.88 -19.34
CA GLY A 190 10.20 11.83 -20.45
C GLY A 190 10.27 11.12 -21.80
N ILE A 191 9.76 11.77 -22.84
CA ILE A 191 9.82 11.30 -24.23
C ILE A 191 11.25 10.94 -24.69
N GLY A 192 12.29 11.60 -24.18
CA GLY A 192 13.68 11.27 -24.51
C GLY A 192 14.07 9.83 -24.15
N THR A 193 13.61 9.33 -23.00
CA THR A 193 13.83 7.93 -22.59
C THR A 193 13.03 6.96 -23.46
N ALA A 194 11.79 7.31 -23.82
CA ALA A 194 10.97 6.47 -24.69
C ALA A 194 11.63 6.28 -26.07
N LEU A 195 12.14 7.36 -26.66
CA LEU A 195 12.81 7.32 -27.97
C LEU A 195 14.17 6.61 -27.94
N ALA A 196 14.96 6.81 -26.87
CA ALA A 196 16.30 6.23 -26.78
C ALA A 196 16.29 4.74 -26.45
N ASP A 197 15.39 4.31 -25.56
CA ASP A 197 15.44 2.97 -24.97
C ASP A 197 14.26 2.06 -25.38
N ASN A 198 13.17 2.62 -25.94
CA ASN A 198 11.90 1.94 -26.20
C ASN A 198 11.51 0.95 -25.06
N PRO A 199 11.39 1.41 -23.80
CA PRO A 199 11.22 0.51 -22.67
C PRO A 199 9.77 0.05 -22.53
N SER A 200 9.54 -1.20 -22.11
CA SER A 200 8.17 -1.62 -21.76
C SER A 200 7.67 -1.09 -20.40
N LEU A 201 8.59 -0.69 -19.52
CA LEU A 201 8.36 -0.21 -18.14
C LEU A 201 7.52 -1.11 -17.22
N THR A 202 7.31 -2.38 -17.60
CA THR A 202 6.56 -3.37 -16.80
C THR A 202 7.31 -3.86 -15.55
N CYS A 203 6.57 -4.38 -14.57
CA CYS A 203 7.13 -5.26 -13.55
C CYS A 203 7.40 -6.64 -14.18
N ARG A 204 8.55 -7.24 -13.87
CA ARG A 204 8.97 -8.55 -14.41
C ARG A 204 9.65 -9.41 -13.35
N LEU A 205 9.32 -9.16 -12.09
CA LEU A 205 9.69 -10.07 -11.02
C LEU A 205 8.76 -11.27 -11.08
N PRO A 206 9.28 -12.51 -10.95
CA PRO A 206 8.45 -13.71 -10.99
C PRO A 206 7.27 -13.63 -10.01
N GLY A 207 6.05 -13.82 -10.51
CA GLY A 207 4.82 -13.78 -9.73
C GLY A 207 4.31 -12.38 -9.38
N MET A 208 4.86 -11.34 -10.01
CA MET A 208 4.47 -9.93 -9.82
C MET A 208 4.25 -9.21 -11.16
N GLU A 209 4.12 -9.95 -12.27
CA GLU A 209 3.95 -9.41 -13.62
C GLU A 209 2.69 -8.53 -13.72
N ASP A 210 1.62 -8.95 -13.04
CA ASP A 210 0.34 -8.24 -12.97
C ASP A 210 0.40 -6.95 -12.12
N ARG A 211 1.50 -6.73 -11.40
CA ARG A 211 1.75 -5.49 -10.63
C ARG A 211 2.48 -4.45 -11.44
N SER A 212 2.16 -4.35 -12.73
CA SER A 212 2.76 -3.33 -13.60
C SER A 212 2.05 -1.99 -13.40
N PRO A 213 2.80 -0.90 -13.16
CA PRO A 213 2.21 0.41 -12.89
C PRO A 213 1.63 1.04 -14.17
N VAL A 214 0.76 2.04 -14.00
CA VAL A 214 0.35 2.92 -15.11
C VAL A 214 1.58 3.62 -15.69
N ARG A 215 1.74 3.60 -17.01
CA ARG A 215 2.90 4.19 -17.71
C ARG A 215 2.55 5.59 -18.19
N ILE A 216 3.30 6.57 -17.73
CA ILE A 216 3.10 7.98 -18.07
C ILE A 216 4.32 8.48 -18.83
N VAL A 217 4.08 9.05 -20.02
CA VAL A 217 5.11 9.67 -20.85
C VAL A 217 4.85 11.17 -20.92
N ALA A 218 5.81 11.96 -20.43
CA ALA A 218 5.79 13.39 -20.62
C ALA A 218 6.34 13.72 -22.02
N ASP A 219 5.43 14.06 -22.95
CA ASP A 219 5.74 14.36 -24.35
C ASP A 219 5.04 15.63 -24.82
N SER A 220 5.77 16.75 -24.80
CA SER A 220 5.23 18.07 -25.16
C SER A 220 4.86 18.23 -26.63
N ALA A 221 5.31 17.32 -27.51
CA ALA A 221 5.16 17.42 -28.96
C ALA A 221 4.56 16.17 -29.60
N LEU A 222 4.04 15.23 -28.80
CA LEU A 222 3.39 13.99 -29.25
C LEU A 222 4.23 13.22 -30.29
N ARG A 223 5.50 13.00 -29.97
CA ARG A 223 6.49 12.28 -30.78
C ARG A 223 6.52 10.79 -30.53
N LEU A 224 5.85 10.30 -29.48
CA LEU A 224 5.79 8.88 -29.18
C LEU A 224 5.20 8.10 -30.37
N ALA A 225 5.96 7.14 -30.87
CA ALA A 225 5.55 6.35 -32.03
C ALA A 225 4.44 5.34 -31.64
N PRO A 226 3.45 5.08 -32.50
CA PRO A 226 2.38 4.12 -32.23
C PRO A 226 2.85 2.67 -32.03
N ASP A 227 4.04 2.33 -32.51
CA ASP A 227 4.70 1.02 -32.38
C ASP A 227 5.64 0.93 -31.16
N SER A 228 5.64 1.95 -30.30
CA SER A 228 6.31 1.94 -29.00
C SER A 228 5.83 0.79 -28.10
N LEU A 229 6.70 0.28 -27.23
CA LEU A 229 6.35 -0.73 -26.22
C LEU A 229 5.56 -0.17 -25.02
N LEU A 230 5.32 1.15 -24.98
CA LEU A 230 4.64 1.88 -23.90
C LEU A 230 3.13 1.96 -24.10
#